data_AF-A0A7K1GSW2-F1
#
_entry.id   AF-A0A7K1GSW2-F1
#
_cell.length_a   1.000
_cell.length_b   1.000
_cell.length_c   1.000
_cell.angle_alpha   90.00
_cell.angle_beta   90.00
_cell.angle_gamma   90.00
#
_symmetry.space_group_name_H-M   'P 1'
#
loop_
_entity.id
_entity.type
_entity.pdbx_description
1 polymer ?
#
loop_
_entity_poly.entity_id
_entity_poly.type
_entity_poly.pdbx_seq_one_letter_code
_entity_poly.pdbx_strand_id
1 'polypeptide(L)'
;MDAIANPQHAYRSIHITGTNGKGSTAQITTKLLMAHGLRVGTYSSPHLDRINDRICINGEPISDEEFGLQVGAISDLEIISGVRPSFFEIMTAAMFRWFADEAVDVAVVEVGMLGRWDATNVINSDVAVITNIALDHTEYAGPTV
;
A
#
# COMPACT_ATOMS: atom_id res chain seq x y z
N MET A 1 6.80 0.42 11.88
CA MET A 1 7.62 1.07 10.85
C MET A 1 8.99 1.50 11.39
N ASP A 2 9.10 2.05 12.60
CA ASP A 2 10.40 2.44 13.18
C ASP A 2 11.43 1.32 13.23
N ALA A 3 11.00 0.10 13.57
CA ALA A 3 11.86 -1.08 13.62
C ALA A 3 12.48 -1.49 12.26
N ILE A 4 11.94 -0.99 11.16
CA ILE A 4 12.44 -1.21 9.79
C ILE A 4 13.02 0.06 9.17
N ALA A 5 13.38 1.05 9.99
CA ALA A 5 13.96 2.32 9.56
C ALA A 5 13.06 3.17 8.65
N ASN A 6 11.74 3.06 8.81
CA ASN A 6 10.76 3.91 8.14
C ASN A 6 10.88 3.99 6.60
N PRO A 7 10.84 2.84 5.89
CA PRO A 7 11.03 2.76 4.43
C PRO A 7 9.96 3.53 3.65
N GLN A 8 8.78 3.74 4.23
CA GLN A 8 7.68 4.49 3.63
C GLN A 8 7.98 5.98 3.39
N HIS A 9 9.11 6.48 3.88
CA HIS A 9 9.59 7.84 3.68
C HIS A 9 10.73 7.95 2.66
N ALA A 10 11.14 6.84 2.03
CA ALA A 10 12.26 6.80 1.09
C ALA A 10 11.91 7.32 -0.32
N TYR A 11 10.62 7.44 -0.65
CA TYR A 11 10.12 7.79 -1.97
C TYR A 11 8.86 8.67 -1.89
N ARG A 12 8.47 9.27 -3.02
CA ARG A 12 7.23 10.07 -3.10
C ARG A 12 6.01 9.17 -3.07
N SER A 13 4.86 9.68 -2.61
CA SER A 13 3.65 8.87 -2.60
C SER A 13 2.36 9.62 -2.89
N ILE A 14 1.44 8.88 -3.52
CA ILE A 14 0.05 9.27 -3.75
C ILE A 14 -0.83 8.30 -2.98
N HIS A 15 -1.64 8.81 -2.06
CA HIS A 15 -2.51 8.01 -1.21
C HIS A 15 -3.96 8.11 -1.66
N ILE A 16 -4.60 6.99 -1.98
CA ILE A 16 -5.92 6.97 -2.61
C ILE A 16 -6.92 6.28 -1.70
N THR A 17 -7.98 7.00 -1.32
CA THR A 17 -9.11 6.46 -0.57
C THR A 17 -10.46 6.85 -1.19
N GLY A 18 -11.54 6.34 -0.63
CA GLY A 18 -12.91 6.53 -1.04
C GLY A 18 -13.70 5.23 -1.03
N THR A 19 -15.01 5.31 -1.23
CA THR A 19 -15.90 4.15 -1.22
C THR A 19 -15.63 3.28 -2.46
N ASN A 20 -15.82 3.84 -3.65
CA ASN A 20 -15.62 3.14 -4.93
C ASN A 20 -14.54 3.78 -5.80
N GLY A 21 -13.97 2.99 -6.71
CA GLY A 21 -13.06 3.49 -7.75
C GLY A 21 -11.61 3.69 -7.33
N LYS A 22 -11.25 3.40 -6.08
CA LYS A 22 -9.87 3.47 -5.56
C LYS A 22 -8.87 2.74 -6.47
N GLY A 23 -9.06 1.44 -6.66
CA GLY A 23 -8.20 0.62 -7.52
C GLY A 23 -8.12 1.10 -8.97
N SER A 24 -9.25 1.54 -9.58
CA SER A 24 -9.21 2.09 -10.94
C SER A 24 -8.42 3.40 -11.02
N THR A 25 -8.61 4.30 -10.05
CA THR A 25 -7.84 5.54 -9.94
C THR A 25 -6.36 5.24 -9.71
N ALA A 26 -6.02 4.26 -8.87
CA ALA A 26 -4.64 3.82 -8.64
C ALA A 26 -4.00 3.34 -9.94
N GLN A 27 -4.65 2.43 -10.67
CA GLN A 27 -4.13 1.89 -11.94
C GLN A 27 -3.96 2.96 -13.03
N ILE A 28 -4.89 3.90 -13.15
CA ILE A 28 -4.76 5.03 -14.09
C ILE A 28 -3.58 5.92 -13.70
N THR A 29 -3.46 6.24 -12.41
CA THR A 29 -2.35 7.06 -11.87
C THR A 29 -1.00 6.39 -12.15
N THR A 30 -0.89 5.09 -11.87
CA THR A 30 0.31 4.28 -12.15
C THR A 30 0.70 4.37 -13.62
N LYS A 31 -0.23 4.11 -14.54
CA LYS A 31 0.05 4.14 -15.98
C LYS A 31 0.48 5.51 -16.48
N LEU A 32 -0.12 6.59 -15.97
CA LEU A 32 0.27 7.95 -16.32
C LEU A 32 1.69 8.26 -15.85
N LEU A 33 2.02 7.95 -14.60
CA LEU A 33 3.35 8.17 -14.03
C LEU A 33 4.42 7.36 -14.76
N MET A 34 4.12 6.09 -15.11
CA MET A 34 4.99 5.26 -15.95
C MET A 34 5.21 5.87 -17.34
N ALA A 35 4.15 6.41 -17.97
CA ALA A 35 4.26 7.08 -19.27
C ALA A 35 5.13 8.34 -19.21
N HIS A 36 5.31 8.93 -18.02
CA HIS A 36 6.27 10.01 -17.75
C HIS A 36 7.68 9.53 -17.40
N GLY A 37 7.95 8.22 -17.50
CA GLY A 37 9.28 7.63 -17.30
C GLY A 37 9.65 7.37 -15.84
N LEU A 38 8.69 7.42 -14.91
CA LEU A 38 8.92 7.11 -13.51
C LEU A 38 8.83 5.60 -13.25
N ARG A 39 9.63 5.10 -12.31
CA ARG A 39 9.51 3.78 -11.70
C ARG A 39 8.44 3.83 -10.61
N VAL A 40 7.33 3.15 -10.82
CA VAL A 40 6.12 3.31 -9.99
C VAL A 40 5.82 2.04 -9.21
N GLY A 41 5.82 2.13 -7.88
CA GLY A 41 5.24 1.12 -7.01
C GLY A 41 3.72 1.30 -6.92
N THR A 42 2.94 0.22 -6.99
CA THR A 42 1.49 0.27 -6.82
C THR A 42 1.06 -0.75 -5.77
N TYR A 43 0.34 -0.28 -4.76
CA TYR A 43 -0.29 -1.12 -3.74
C TYR A 43 -1.80 -1.08 -3.88
N SER A 44 -2.44 -2.24 -4.04
CA SER A 44 -3.89 -2.35 -4.20
C SER A 44 -4.50 -3.51 -3.42
N SER A 45 -5.79 -3.41 -3.11
CA SER A 45 -6.53 -4.48 -2.45
C SER A 45 -8.03 -4.48 -2.81
N PRO A 46 -8.70 -5.66 -2.78
CA PRO A 46 -8.14 -7.00 -2.62
C PRO A 46 -7.33 -7.46 -3.86
N HIS A 47 -6.74 -8.65 -3.79
CA HIS A 47 -6.18 -9.30 -5.00
C HIS A 47 -7.29 -9.98 -5.79
N LEU A 48 -7.06 -10.20 -7.09
CA LEU A 48 -7.98 -10.91 -7.97
C LEU A 48 -7.67 -12.41 -8.05
N ASP A 49 -6.40 -12.77 -8.26
CA ASP A 49 -5.98 -14.16 -8.43
C ASP A 49 -4.90 -14.54 -7.40
N ARG A 50 -3.81 -13.77 -7.36
CA ARG A 50 -2.65 -14.07 -6.51
C ARG A 50 -2.40 -12.96 -5.52
N ILE A 51 -1.89 -13.30 -4.33
CA ILE A 51 -1.56 -12.30 -3.31
C ILE A 51 -0.55 -11.25 -3.81
N ASN A 52 0.34 -11.66 -4.71
CA ASN A 52 1.34 -10.82 -5.37
C ASN A 52 0.71 -9.68 -6.17
N ASP A 53 -0.51 -9.86 -6.70
CA ASP A 53 -1.23 -8.82 -7.46
C ASP A 53 -1.45 -7.53 -6.65
N ARG A 54 -1.32 -7.61 -5.32
CA ARG A 54 -1.43 -6.46 -4.44
C ARG A 54 -0.24 -5.53 -4.49
N ILE A 55 0.95 -6.00 -4.87
CA ILE A 55 2.19 -5.25 -4.81
C ILE A 55 2.87 -5.35 -6.17
N CYS A 56 2.85 -4.27 -6.94
CA CYS A 56 3.44 -4.24 -8.28
C CYS A 56 4.48 -3.12 -8.41
N ILE A 57 5.48 -3.32 -9.26
CA ILE A 57 6.36 -2.26 -9.75
C ILE A 57 6.21 -2.19 -11.26
N ASN A 58 5.93 -1.01 -11.80
CA ASN A 58 5.68 -0.79 -13.23
C ASN A 58 4.60 -1.71 -13.82
N GLY A 59 3.59 -2.05 -13.00
CA GLY A 59 2.50 -2.93 -13.38
C GLY A 59 2.81 -4.43 -13.25
N GLU A 60 4.06 -4.81 -12.99
CA GLU A 60 4.46 -6.21 -12.82
C GLU A 60 4.37 -6.61 -11.33
N PRO A 61 3.64 -7.69 -10.98
CA PRO A 61 3.56 -8.17 -9.61
C PRO A 61 4.91 -8.59 -9.04
N ILE A 62 5.10 -8.40 -7.74
CA ILE A 62 6.24 -8.92 -6.98
C ILE A 62 6.38 -10.44 -7.18
N SER A 63 7.61 -10.94 -7.34
CA SER A 63 7.83 -12.39 -7.45
C SER A 63 7.56 -13.11 -6.13
N ASP A 64 7.30 -14.43 -6.17
CA ASP A 64 7.10 -15.22 -4.94
C ASP A 64 8.35 -15.20 -4.03
N GLU A 65 9.54 -15.18 -4.64
CA GLU A 65 10.81 -15.13 -3.93
C GLU A 65 10.97 -13.80 -3.18
N GLU A 66 10.82 -12.67 -3.88
CA GLU A 66 10.90 -11.34 -3.26
C GLU A 66 9.81 -11.16 -2.22
N PHE A 67 8.59 -11.60 -2.52
CA PHE A 67 7.49 -11.52 -1.56
C PHE A 67 7.80 -12.29 -0.27
N GLY A 68 8.34 -13.51 -0.40
CA GLY A 68 8.78 -14.32 0.74
C GLY A 68 9.88 -13.63 1.57
N LEU A 69 10.88 -13.02 0.91
CA LEU A 69 11.94 -12.26 1.59
C LEU A 69 11.38 -11.07 2.39
N GLN A 70 10.45 -10.32 1.79
CA GLN A 70 9.89 -9.13 2.39
C GLN A 70 9.00 -9.47 3.59
N VAL A 71 8.12 -10.47 3.46
CA VAL A 71 7.27 -10.97 4.56
C VAL A 71 8.10 -11.63 5.66
N GLY A 72 9.12 -12.41 5.30
CA GLY A 72 10.00 -13.08 6.27
C GLY A 72 10.68 -12.09 7.21
N ALA A 73 11.26 -11.03 6.65
CA ALA A 73 11.92 -10.02 7.47
C ALA A 73 10.95 -9.12 8.27
N ILE A 74 9.65 -9.06 7.94
CA ILE A 74 8.63 -8.50 8.86
C ILE A 74 8.31 -9.48 9.99
N SER A 75 8.20 -10.77 9.68
CA SER A 75 7.91 -11.83 10.68
C SER A 75 8.99 -11.91 11.77
N ASP A 76 10.26 -11.75 11.41
CA ASP A 76 11.37 -11.77 12.39
C ASP A 76 11.25 -10.63 13.44
N LEU A 77 10.61 -9.53 13.09
CA LEU A 77 10.40 -8.39 14.00
C LEU A 77 9.22 -8.58 14.95
N GLU A 78 8.24 -9.44 14.61
CA GLU A 78 7.18 -9.84 15.54
C GLU A 78 7.80 -10.45 16.81
N ILE A 79 8.82 -11.31 16.63
CA ILE A 79 9.53 -11.99 17.72
C ILE A 79 10.23 -10.97 18.65
N ILE A 80 10.79 -9.90 18.06
CA ILE A 80 11.57 -8.89 18.80
C ILE A 80 10.67 -7.85 19.48
N SER A 81 9.59 -7.43 18.82
CA SER A 81 8.71 -6.37 19.30
C SER A 81 7.62 -6.87 20.26
N GLY A 82 7.30 -8.17 20.23
CA GLY A 82 6.18 -8.75 20.99
C GLY A 82 4.79 -8.30 20.50
N VAL A 83 4.74 -7.56 19.39
CA VAL A 83 3.49 -7.12 18.74
C VAL A 83 3.24 -8.01 17.55
N ARG A 84 2.06 -8.62 17.50
CA ARG A 84 1.61 -9.45 16.38
C ARG A 84 0.77 -8.60 15.42
N PRO A 85 1.32 -8.18 14.26
CA PRO A 85 0.57 -7.38 13.32
C PRO A 85 -0.50 -8.23 12.63
N SER A 86 -1.58 -7.59 12.20
CA SER A 86 -2.59 -8.18 11.34
C SER A 86 -2.01 -8.52 9.95
N PHE A 87 -2.72 -9.38 9.22
CA PHE A 87 -2.37 -9.70 7.83
C PHE A 87 -2.16 -8.44 6.98
N PHE A 88 -3.04 -7.44 7.09
CA PHE A 88 -2.96 -6.23 6.28
C PHE A 88 -1.78 -5.35 6.68
N GLU A 89 -1.43 -5.29 7.97
CA GLU A 89 -0.24 -4.57 8.44
C GLU A 89 1.06 -5.25 7.95
N ILE A 90 1.14 -6.58 7.96
CA ILE A 90 2.30 -7.31 7.42
C ILE A 90 2.45 -7.02 5.92
N MET A 91 1.36 -7.13 5.16
CA MET A 91 1.37 -6.85 3.72
C MET A 91 1.79 -5.42 3.41
N THR A 92 1.28 -4.46 4.17
CA THR A 92 1.59 -3.04 4.01
C THR A 92 3.05 -2.75 4.33
N ALA A 93 3.58 -3.31 5.41
CA ALA A 93 4.98 -3.16 5.79
C ALA A 93 5.93 -3.81 4.78
N ALA A 94 5.60 -5.01 4.28
CA ALA A 94 6.36 -5.70 3.25
C ALA A 94 6.40 -4.89 1.94
N MET A 95 5.26 -4.32 1.53
CA MET A 95 5.18 -3.43 0.37
C MET A 95 6.09 -2.20 0.52
N PHE A 96 6.02 -1.50 1.66
CA PHE A 96 6.85 -0.31 1.85
C PHE A 96 8.35 -0.62 1.81
N ARG A 97 8.75 -1.76 2.39
CA ARG A 97 10.15 -2.21 2.30
C ARG A 97 10.56 -2.52 0.88
N TRP A 98 9.75 -3.30 0.16
CA TRP A 98 10.09 -3.66 -1.22
C TRP A 98 10.21 -2.45 -2.13
N PHE A 99 9.31 -1.47 -2.02
CA PHE A 99 9.40 -0.23 -2.79
C PHE A 99 10.65 0.60 -2.47
N ALA A 100 11.10 0.57 -1.21
CA ALA A 100 12.34 1.24 -0.81
C ALA A 100 13.58 0.49 -1.34
N ASP A 101 13.60 -0.83 -1.20
CA ASP A 101 14.69 -1.69 -1.69
C ASP A 101 14.85 -1.57 -3.21
N GLU A 102 13.74 -1.50 -3.93
CA GLU A 102 13.68 -1.36 -5.39
C GLU A 102 13.79 0.10 -5.88
N ALA A 103 13.99 1.05 -4.98
CA ALA A 103 14.15 2.47 -5.25
C ALA A 103 13.11 3.03 -6.24
N VAL A 104 11.82 2.83 -5.94
CA VAL A 104 10.75 3.43 -6.76
C VAL A 104 10.79 4.95 -6.66
N ASP A 105 10.48 5.66 -7.74
CA ASP A 105 10.39 7.12 -7.73
C ASP A 105 9.14 7.58 -6.96
N VAL A 106 8.04 6.84 -7.14
CA VAL A 106 6.74 7.16 -6.57
C VAL A 106 5.93 5.90 -6.27
N ALA A 107 5.28 5.87 -5.12
CA ALA A 107 4.33 4.83 -4.72
C ALA A 107 2.89 5.34 -4.82
N VAL A 108 2.05 4.60 -5.54
CA VAL A 108 0.60 4.78 -5.59
C VAL A 108 -0.04 3.78 -4.64
N VAL A 109 -0.57 4.27 -3.51
CA VAL A 109 -1.02 3.43 -2.40
C VAL A 109 -2.53 3.55 -2.25
N GLU A 110 -3.24 2.46 -2.50
CA GLU A 110 -4.66 2.35 -2.18
C GLU A 110 -4.86 2.03 -0.69
N VAL A 111 -5.74 2.79 -0.04
CA VAL A 111 -6.22 2.50 1.32
C VAL A 111 -7.03 1.21 1.33
N GLY A 112 -6.78 0.34 2.31
CA GLY A 112 -7.55 -0.88 2.51
C GLY A 112 -8.98 -0.60 2.94
N MET A 113 -9.14 0.14 4.04
CA MET A 113 -10.45 0.50 4.58
C MET A 113 -10.45 1.90 5.21
N LEU A 114 -11.40 2.74 4.79
CA LEU A 114 -11.62 4.11 5.26
C LEU A 114 -10.40 5.05 5.10
N GLY A 115 -9.44 5.02 6.01
CA GLY A 115 -8.25 5.89 5.91
C GLY A 115 -7.58 6.17 7.24
N ARG A 116 -8.24 6.87 8.17
CA ARG A 116 -7.57 7.40 9.39
C ARG A 116 -6.80 6.35 10.19
N TRP A 117 -7.36 5.14 10.31
CA TRP A 117 -6.77 4.03 11.07
C TRP A 117 -6.33 2.87 10.17
N ASP A 118 -6.24 3.11 8.87
CA ASP A 118 -5.76 2.11 7.92
C ASP A 118 -4.25 1.93 8.05
N ALA A 119 -3.75 0.71 7.87
CA ALA A 119 -2.32 0.41 7.97
C ALA A 119 -1.47 1.23 6.99
N THR A 120 -2.04 1.64 5.86
CA THR A 120 -1.35 2.48 4.87
C THR A 120 -1.20 3.94 5.32
N ASN A 121 -1.99 4.40 6.30
CA ASN A 121 -1.97 5.78 6.81
C ASN A 121 -0.80 6.08 7.77
N VAL A 122 0.34 5.41 7.52
CA VAL A 122 1.67 5.75 8.05
C VAL A 122 2.51 6.50 7.01
N ILE A 123 2.02 6.60 5.77
CA ILE A 123 2.65 7.41 4.73
C ILE A 123 2.29 8.88 4.91
N ASN A 124 3.30 9.73 4.89
CA ASN A 124 3.10 11.17 4.78
C ASN A 124 3.05 11.54 3.30
N SER A 125 1.92 11.25 2.66
CA SER A 125 1.81 11.35 1.20
C SER A 125 1.94 12.77 0.66
N ASP A 126 2.55 12.90 -0.51
CA ASP A 126 2.68 14.18 -1.22
C ASP A 126 1.34 14.63 -1.80
N VAL A 127 0.51 13.66 -2.19
CA VAL A 127 -0.85 13.88 -2.71
C VAL A 127 -1.80 12.88 -2.08
N ALA A 128 -2.88 13.37 -1.48
CA ALA A 128 -4.00 12.56 -1.03
C ALA A 128 -5.19 12.71 -2.01
N VAL A 129 -5.78 11.58 -2.39
CA VAL A 129 -6.91 11.51 -3.31
C VAL A 129 -8.08 10.85 -2.59
N ILE A 130 -9.24 11.51 -2.62
CA ILE A 130 -10.51 10.93 -2.18
C ILE A 130 -11.38 10.79 -3.43
N THR A 131 -11.77 9.57 -3.79
CA THR A 131 -12.56 9.31 -5.01
C THR A 131 -14.01 9.76 -4.83
N ASN A 132 -14.89 8.88 -4.36
CA ASN A 132 -16.26 9.20 -3.96
C ASN A 132 -16.47 8.79 -2.51
N ILE A 133 -17.45 9.44 -1.86
CA ILE A 133 -17.88 9.11 -0.51
C ILE A 133 -19.35 8.69 -0.60
N ALA A 134 -19.62 7.46 -0.18
CA ALA A 134 -20.94 6.90 -0.05
C ALA A 134 -20.99 6.03 1.21
N LEU A 135 -22.20 5.79 1.71
CA LEU A 135 -22.41 4.90 2.85
C LEU A 135 -21.98 3.48 2.47
N ASP A 136 -20.94 3.02 3.15
CA ASP A 136 -20.37 1.68 3.07
C ASP A 136 -19.60 1.43 4.36
N HIS A 137 -19.44 0.18 4.78
CA HIS A 137 -18.77 -0.16 6.05
C HIS A 137 -19.27 0.65 7.26
N THR A 138 -20.58 0.88 7.36
CA THR A 138 -21.21 1.76 8.36
C THR A 138 -20.94 1.35 9.81
N GLU A 139 -20.62 0.08 10.04
CA GLU A 139 -20.17 -0.46 11.32
C GLU A 139 -18.82 0.15 11.78
N TYR A 140 -18.01 0.64 10.84
CA TYR A 140 -16.75 1.35 11.10
C TYR A 140 -16.83 2.85 10.80
N ALA A 141 -17.56 3.25 9.76
CA ALA A 141 -17.66 4.65 9.30
C ALA A 141 -18.67 5.49 10.10
N GLY A 142 -19.64 4.84 10.75
CA GLY A 142 -20.79 5.50 11.36
C GLY A 142 -21.97 5.67 10.39
N PRO A 143 -23.10 6.21 10.86
CA PRO A 143 -24.37 6.21 10.14
C PRO A 143 -24.57 7.38 9.16
N THR A 144 -23.57 8.26 9.00
CA THR A 144 -23.68 9.49 8.21
C THR A 144 -22.51 9.64 7.25
N VAL A 145 -22.76 10.35 6.15
CA VAL A 145 -21.73 10.80 5.19
C VAL A 145 -21.06 12.07 5.69
#